data_AF-A0A7M4D7P7-F1
#
_entry.id   AF-A0A7M4D7P7-F1
#
_cell.length_a   1.000
_cell.length_b   1.000
_cell.length_c   1.000
_cell.angle_alpha   90.00
_cell.angle_beta   90.00
_cell.angle_gamma   90.00
#
_symmetry.space_group_name_H-M   'P 1'
#
loop_
_entity.id
_entity.type
_entity.pdbx_description
1 polymer ?
#
loop_
_entity_poly.entity_id
_entity_poly.type
_entity_poly.pdbx_seq_one_letter_code
_entity_poly.pdbx_strand_id
1 'polypeptide(L)'
;MELGTVTQIRTLRDNIREKIKTISKSQYATTTYGGENEYTFKGVLGGVDALLTDISCLTKGPNKFVKISTHAERNTIIQYLTRIDTHFNTPANYIAQFEALKVLLRNYNVRSFSERKIEFEQEIEDVLKLKLQVQEELTEIREIKNEINVNKASIEEKFKESSEKFEEFKIVLSKNELERDALIANVEILGETNRDILSLKEASEENFRKSTASVSECRSNEKLITSFANKVQERDKRLNELEQNTAENNQKLQDYEKERVSILNEATSLINSAKKALNYKTAEGISAAFQEHYGKANNYWIFGGWIAGSMICLIMTILLGLWVLENSSNEIGIIIGRISLLPLPIIGAVFCANQYTKQKNIIEDYAYKMVLSKAIVGFSEQLKKNGSEDNQEYVHYIKTALEEIHKDPLRKREKGREEKVVTPGLKDLVEVVERVIKASKLE
;
A
#
# COMPACT_ATOMS: atom_id res chain seq x y z
N MET A 1 26.72 -149.28 50.76
CA MET A 1 25.81 -148.54 51.65
C MET A 1 26.53 -147.29 52.10
N GLU A 2 26.05 -146.10 51.76
CA GLU A 2 26.69 -144.86 52.21
C GLU A 2 26.45 -144.68 53.72
N LEU A 3 27.51 -144.44 54.48
CA LEU A 3 27.42 -144.26 55.93
C LEU A 3 26.85 -142.88 56.25
N GLY A 4 25.96 -142.80 57.24
CA GLY A 4 25.32 -141.54 57.65
C GLY A 4 26.31 -140.41 57.97
N THR A 5 27.48 -140.72 58.53
CA THR A 5 28.53 -139.72 58.79
C THR A 5 29.11 -139.12 57.51
N VAL A 6 29.28 -139.91 56.44
CA VAL A 6 29.83 -139.41 55.17
C VAL A 6 28.81 -138.50 54.49
N THR A 7 27.53 -138.85 54.54
CA THR A 7 26.44 -138.02 54.02
C THR A 7 26.34 -136.69 54.77
N GLN A 8 26.40 -136.70 56.11
CA GLN A 8 26.37 -135.47 56.92
C GLN A 8 27.55 -134.54 56.62
N ILE A 9 28.76 -135.08 56.44
CA ILE A 9 29.93 -134.30 56.04
C ILE A 9 29.71 -133.62 54.69
N ARG A 10 29.14 -134.32 53.70
CA ARG A 10 28.85 -133.74 52.38
C ARG A 10 27.81 -132.61 52.47
N THR A 11 26.72 -132.81 53.22
CA THR A 11 25.68 -131.79 53.40
C THR A 11 26.25 -130.52 54.05
N LEU A 12 26.99 -130.66 55.15
CA LEU A 12 27.61 -129.50 55.80
C LEU A 12 28.62 -128.79 54.89
N ARG A 13 29.42 -129.55 54.13
CA ARG A 13 30.35 -129.00 53.16
C ARG A 13 29.63 -128.17 52.10
N ASP A 14 28.55 -128.68 51.52
CA ASP A 14 27.83 -128.01 50.44
C ASP A 14 27.14 -126.73 50.94
N ASN A 15 26.56 -126.74 52.14
CA ASN A 15 26.01 -125.56 52.79
C ASN A 15 27.05 -124.46 52.99
N ILE A 16 28.25 -124.81 53.48
CA ILE A 16 29.33 -123.84 53.69
C ILE A 16 29.79 -123.27 52.34
N ARG A 17 29.91 -124.09 51.29
CA ARG A 17 30.28 -123.62 49.94
C ARG A 17 29.28 -122.61 49.38
N GLU A 18 27.99 -122.82 49.61
CA GLU A 18 26.96 -121.87 49.17
C GLU A 18 27.07 -120.53 49.92
N LYS A 19 27.35 -120.57 51.22
CA LYS A 19 27.63 -119.36 52.01
C LYS A 19 28.89 -118.62 51.52
N ILE A 20 29.94 -119.34 51.10
CA ILE A 20 31.15 -118.72 50.53
C ILE A 20 30.86 -117.98 49.21
N LYS A 21 29.93 -118.49 48.39
CA LYS A 21 29.57 -117.85 47.10
C LYS A 21 28.77 -116.57 47.27
N THR A 22 27.94 -116.50 48.30
CA THR A 22 26.96 -115.42 48.51
C THR A 22 27.48 -114.26 49.38
N ILE A 23 28.59 -114.46 50.11
CA ILE A 23 29.10 -113.47 51.05
C ILE A 23 29.78 -112.28 50.35
N SER A 24 29.46 -111.07 50.81
CA SER A 24 30.12 -109.84 50.36
C SER A 24 31.54 -109.74 50.92
N LYS A 25 32.55 -109.88 50.06
CA LYS A 25 33.97 -109.89 50.43
C LYS A 25 34.54 -108.50 50.80
N SER A 26 33.76 -107.43 50.65
CA SER A 26 34.19 -106.04 50.92
C SER A 26 34.00 -105.61 52.37
N GLN A 27 33.12 -106.26 53.12
CA GLN A 27 32.71 -105.86 54.47
C GLN A 27 33.80 -106.08 55.56
N TYR A 28 34.83 -106.86 55.27
CA TYR A 28 35.82 -107.32 56.26
C TYR A 28 37.28 -107.09 55.82
N ALA A 29 37.53 -106.08 54.99
CA ALA A 29 38.82 -105.86 54.33
C ALA A 29 40.00 -105.57 55.28
N THR A 30 39.72 -105.05 56.48
CA THR A 30 40.74 -104.55 57.43
C THR A 30 40.94 -105.41 58.68
N THR A 31 40.09 -106.43 58.89
CA THR A 31 40.17 -107.31 60.07
C THR A 31 41.02 -108.55 59.81
N THR A 32 41.90 -108.85 60.76
CA THR A 32 42.74 -110.06 60.79
C THR A 32 42.30 -111.00 61.90
N TYR A 33 42.61 -112.29 61.74
CA TYR A 33 42.18 -113.39 62.61
C TYR A 33 43.33 -114.39 62.78
N GLY A 34 43.28 -115.17 63.86
CA GLY A 34 44.32 -116.16 64.19
C GLY A 34 45.10 -115.77 65.45
N GLY A 35 45.97 -116.66 65.91
CA GLY A 35 46.77 -116.42 67.12
C GLY A 35 47.79 -115.30 66.96
N GLU A 36 48.24 -115.08 65.73
CA GLU A 36 49.24 -114.09 65.33
C GLU A 36 48.66 -113.04 64.35
N ASN A 37 47.34 -113.02 64.17
CA ASN A 37 46.65 -112.19 63.17
C ASN A 37 47.05 -112.52 61.71
N GLU A 38 47.36 -113.78 61.46
CA GLU A 38 47.92 -114.30 60.20
C GLU A 38 46.90 -114.43 59.06
N TYR A 39 45.60 -114.43 59.37
CA TYR A 39 44.55 -114.59 58.36
C TYR A 39 43.74 -113.31 58.15
N THR A 40 43.67 -112.84 56.91
CA THR A 40 42.62 -111.89 56.50
C THR A 40 41.29 -112.63 56.33
N PHE A 41 40.16 -111.93 56.39
CA PHE A 41 38.85 -112.56 56.12
C PHE A 41 38.81 -113.34 54.79
N LYS A 42 39.35 -112.74 53.72
CA LYS A 42 39.49 -113.40 52.40
C LYS A 42 40.40 -114.63 52.48
N GLY A 43 41.48 -114.56 53.25
CA GLY A 43 42.38 -115.68 53.50
C GLY A 43 41.71 -116.83 54.26
N VAL A 44 40.90 -116.53 55.29
CA VAL A 44 40.11 -117.55 56.01
C VAL A 44 39.11 -118.21 55.07
N LEU A 45 38.37 -117.43 54.28
CA LEU A 45 37.39 -117.98 53.32
C LEU A 45 38.07 -118.89 52.28
N GLY A 46 39.17 -118.45 51.68
CA GLY A 46 39.94 -119.27 50.74
C GLY A 46 40.53 -120.51 51.39
N GLY A 47 40.98 -120.39 52.65
CA GLY A 47 41.45 -121.52 53.45
C GLY A 47 40.34 -122.54 53.73
N VAL A 48 39.16 -122.09 54.16
CA VAL A 48 37.99 -122.96 54.38
C VAL A 48 37.61 -123.65 53.08
N ASP A 49 37.50 -122.92 51.97
CA ASP A 49 37.16 -123.50 50.67
C ASP A 49 38.15 -124.59 50.24
N ALA A 50 39.46 -124.36 50.43
CA ALA A 50 40.49 -125.36 50.17
C ALA A 50 40.29 -126.64 51.03
N LEU A 51 39.93 -126.50 52.32
CA LEU A 51 39.61 -127.65 53.17
C LEU A 51 38.34 -128.37 52.72
N LEU A 52 37.31 -127.65 52.27
CA LEU A 52 36.08 -128.24 51.74
C LEU A 52 36.34 -129.03 50.46
N THR A 53 37.32 -128.62 49.66
CA THR A 53 37.74 -129.36 48.48
C THR A 53 38.56 -130.61 48.84
N ASP A 54 39.43 -130.53 49.85
CA ASP A 54 40.08 -131.72 50.41
C ASP A 54 39.03 -132.72 50.97
N ILE A 55 38.01 -132.23 51.68
CA ILE A 55 36.86 -133.03 52.15
C ILE A 55 36.04 -133.59 50.97
N SER A 56 35.91 -132.86 49.87
CA SER A 56 35.25 -133.36 48.67
C SER A 56 35.98 -134.55 48.08
N CYS A 57 37.30 -134.48 48.00
CA CYS A 57 38.12 -135.59 47.52
C CYS A 57 37.98 -136.83 48.41
N LEU A 58 37.99 -136.65 49.74
CA LEU A 58 37.72 -137.73 50.69
C LEU A 58 36.33 -138.35 50.50
N THR A 59 35.30 -137.53 50.45
CA THR A 59 33.91 -138.00 50.38
C THR A 59 33.49 -138.51 49.00
N LYS A 60 34.20 -138.19 47.91
CA LYS A 60 33.97 -138.76 46.57
C LYS A 60 34.15 -140.29 46.54
N GLY A 61 35.08 -140.82 47.33
CA GLY A 61 35.33 -142.25 47.47
C GLY A 61 34.96 -142.78 48.86
N PRO A 62 33.68 -143.00 49.20
CA PRO A 62 33.23 -143.30 50.56
C PRO A 62 33.92 -144.54 51.14
N ASN A 63 34.13 -145.58 50.34
CA ASN A 63 34.83 -146.79 50.77
C ASN A 63 36.31 -146.55 51.09
N LYS A 64 36.98 -145.69 50.31
CA LYS A 64 38.39 -145.31 50.54
C LYS A 64 38.50 -144.48 51.81
N PHE A 65 37.59 -143.53 52.01
CA PHE A 65 37.56 -142.69 53.21
C PHE A 65 37.34 -143.50 54.49
N VAL A 66 36.44 -144.49 54.46
CA VAL A 66 36.19 -145.37 55.61
C VAL A 66 37.40 -146.24 55.96
N LYS A 67 38.19 -146.67 54.98
CA LYS A 67 39.40 -147.47 55.22
C LYS A 67 40.51 -146.67 55.92
N ILE A 68 40.58 -145.36 55.65
CA ILE A 68 41.64 -144.49 56.17
C ILE A 68 41.19 -143.64 57.37
N SER A 69 39.93 -143.76 57.82
CA SER A 69 39.39 -142.95 58.92
C SER A 69 38.57 -143.77 59.91
N THR A 70 38.51 -143.29 61.15
CA THR A 70 37.66 -143.87 62.20
C THR A 70 36.29 -143.18 62.27
N HIS A 71 35.31 -143.82 62.94
CA HIS A 71 34.01 -143.19 63.17
C HIS A 71 34.13 -141.93 64.03
N ALA A 72 35.00 -141.96 65.06
CA ALA A 72 35.27 -140.81 65.92
C ALA A 72 35.82 -139.63 65.11
N GLU A 73 36.81 -139.86 64.25
CA GLU A 73 37.37 -138.81 63.39
C GLU A 73 36.33 -138.20 62.45
N ARG A 74 35.46 -139.01 61.85
CA ARG A 74 34.37 -138.51 61.00
C ARG A 74 33.37 -137.65 61.79
N ASN A 75 33.05 -138.03 63.03
CA ASN A 75 32.22 -137.21 63.91
C ASN A 75 32.92 -135.89 64.30
N THR A 76 34.23 -135.91 64.52
CA THR A 76 35.01 -134.69 64.76
C THR A 76 34.98 -133.74 63.56
N ILE A 77 35.10 -134.26 62.33
CA ILE A 77 34.94 -133.45 61.10
C ILE A 77 33.56 -132.80 61.07
N ILE A 78 32.50 -133.55 61.37
CA ILE A 78 31.12 -133.03 61.43
C ILE A 78 31.03 -131.87 62.43
N GLN A 79 31.54 -132.06 63.66
CA GLN A 79 31.50 -131.04 64.70
C GLN A 79 32.21 -129.75 64.29
N TYR A 80 33.39 -129.85 63.67
CA TYR A 80 34.12 -128.68 63.19
C TYR A 80 33.38 -127.98 62.05
N LEU A 81 32.85 -128.73 61.08
CA LEU A 81 32.06 -128.16 59.98
C LEU A 81 30.79 -127.48 60.49
N THR A 82 30.08 -128.06 61.47
CA THR A 82 28.89 -127.45 62.07
C THR A 82 29.21 -126.11 62.73
N ARG A 83 30.35 -126.01 63.43
CA ARG A 83 30.80 -124.75 64.06
C ARG A 83 31.15 -123.69 63.02
N ILE A 84 31.86 -124.08 61.95
CA ILE A 84 32.16 -123.20 60.81
C ILE A 84 30.88 -122.72 60.14
N ASP A 85 29.92 -123.61 59.92
CA ASP A 85 28.64 -123.28 59.28
C ASP A 85 27.78 -122.34 60.12
N THR A 86 27.69 -122.58 61.43
CA THR A 86 26.88 -121.80 62.36
C THR A 86 27.43 -120.39 62.54
N HIS A 87 28.76 -120.26 62.63
CA HIS A 87 29.43 -119.00 62.90
C HIS A 87 30.08 -118.38 61.67
N PHE A 88 29.65 -118.77 60.46
CA PHE A 88 30.31 -118.44 59.20
C PHE A 88 30.61 -116.93 59.00
N ASN A 89 29.71 -116.05 59.46
CA ASN A 89 29.87 -114.60 59.36
C ASN A 89 30.78 -113.98 60.45
N THR A 90 31.20 -114.79 61.44
CA THR A 90 32.02 -114.37 62.58
C THR A 90 33.25 -115.27 62.71
N PRO A 91 34.32 -115.04 61.91
CA PRO A 91 35.51 -115.89 61.89
C PRO A 91 36.18 -116.11 63.24
N ALA A 92 36.17 -115.09 64.10
CA ALA A 92 36.69 -115.20 65.47
C ALA A 92 36.09 -116.38 66.25
N ASN A 93 34.84 -116.76 65.94
CA ASN A 93 34.11 -117.82 66.65
C ASN A 93 34.31 -119.22 66.07
N TYR A 94 34.97 -119.37 64.91
CA TYR A 94 35.26 -120.69 64.32
C TYR A 94 36.73 -120.90 63.93
N ILE A 95 37.60 -119.90 64.09
CA ILE A 95 38.99 -119.99 63.64
C ILE A 95 39.73 -121.18 64.27
N ALA A 96 39.49 -121.45 65.56
CA ALA A 96 40.07 -122.60 66.25
C ALA A 96 39.61 -123.94 65.63
N GLN A 97 38.34 -124.04 65.25
CA GLN A 97 37.79 -125.24 64.58
C GLN A 97 38.29 -125.36 63.15
N PHE A 98 38.52 -124.25 62.44
CA PHE A 98 39.16 -124.23 61.13
C PHE A 98 40.59 -124.79 61.21
N GLU A 99 41.39 -124.34 62.19
CA GLU A 99 42.76 -124.83 62.37
C GLU A 99 42.80 -126.30 62.82
N ALA A 100 41.92 -126.68 63.75
CA ALA A 100 41.80 -128.07 64.18
C ALA A 100 41.39 -128.99 63.02
N LEU A 101 40.49 -128.54 62.14
CA LEU A 101 40.10 -129.25 60.93
C LEU A 101 41.28 -129.37 59.94
N LYS A 102 42.08 -128.32 59.79
CA LYS A 102 43.31 -128.34 58.98
C LYS A 102 44.31 -129.37 59.47
N VAL A 103 44.52 -129.47 60.79
CA VAL A 103 45.38 -130.49 61.39
C VAL A 103 44.83 -131.90 61.14
N LEU A 104 43.54 -132.12 61.37
CA LEU A 104 42.90 -133.42 61.18
C LEU A 104 43.00 -133.90 59.72
N LEU A 105 42.76 -133.02 58.76
CA LEU A 105 42.78 -133.37 57.34
C LEU A 105 44.18 -133.68 56.79
N ARG A 106 45.24 -133.11 57.37
CA ARG A 106 46.64 -133.40 56.99
C ARG A 106 46.98 -134.88 57.14
N ASN A 107 46.43 -135.55 58.16
CA ASN A 107 46.71 -136.96 58.45
C ASN A 107 46.24 -137.90 57.32
N TYR A 108 45.26 -137.48 56.52
CA TYR A 108 44.78 -138.26 55.37
C TYR A 108 45.60 -138.06 54.09
N ASN A 109 46.53 -137.10 54.08
CA ASN A 109 47.39 -136.77 52.93
C ASN A 109 46.62 -136.61 51.59
N VAL A 110 45.44 -135.99 51.64
CA VAL A 110 44.50 -135.88 50.51
C VAL A 110 45.12 -135.17 49.31
N ARG A 111 45.99 -134.20 49.56
CA ARG A 111 46.66 -133.39 48.52
C ARG A 111 47.61 -134.20 47.65
N SER A 112 48.03 -135.38 48.11
CA SER A 112 48.83 -136.29 47.30
C SER A 112 47.98 -137.18 46.40
N PHE A 113 46.65 -137.17 46.53
CA PHE A 113 45.74 -137.97 45.70
C PHE A 113 45.71 -137.43 44.27
N SER A 114 45.68 -138.34 43.29
CA SER A 114 45.60 -137.99 41.87
C SER A 114 44.37 -137.14 41.54
N GLU A 115 43.23 -137.42 42.19
CA GLU A 115 41.98 -136.70 41.97
C GLU A 115 42.08 -135.23 42.40
N ARG A 116 42.80 -134.94 43.50
CA ARG A 116 43.00 -133.56 43.97
C ARG A 116 44.00 -132.80 43.11
N LYS A 117 44.99 -133.48 42.53
CA LYS A 117 45.95 -132.88 41.58
C LYS A 117 45.27 -132.43 40.28
N ILE A 118 44.33 -133.22 39.75
CA ILE A 118 43.56 -132.86 38.54
C ILE A 118 42.72 -131.59 38.79
N GLU A 119 42.04 -131.50 39.94
CA GLU A 119 41.28 -130.30 40.31
C GLU A 119 42.18 -129.05 40.43
N PHE A 120 43.39 -129.22 40.97
CA PHE A 120 44.36 -128.13 41.07
C PHE A 120 44.86 -127.64 39.70
N GLU A 121 45.11 -128.56 38.75
CA GLU A 121 45.47 -128.19 37.38
C GLU A 121 44.35 -127.43 36.66
N GLN A 122 43.09 -127.84 36.87
CA GLN A 122 41.92 -127.11 36.35
C GLN A 122 41.80 -125.69 36.94
N GLU A 123 41.97 -125.54 38.27
CA GLU A 123 41.98 -124.22 38.91
C GLU A 123 43.10 -123.32 38.34
N ILE A 124 44.28 -123.87 38.02
CA ILE A 124 45.36 -123.11 37.37
C ILE A 124 44.95 -122.64 35.98
N GLU A 125 44.34 -123.51 35.18
CA GLU A 125 43.90 -123.17 33.82
C GLU A 125 42.83 -122.05 33.85
N ASP A 126 41.89 -122.13 34.77
CA ASP A 126 40.84 -121.11 34.95
C ASP A 126 41.43 -119.76 35.39
N VAL A 127 42.41 -119.77 36.29
CA VAL A 127 43.13 -118.54 36.70
C VAL A 127 43.90 -117.93 35.53
N LEU A 128 44.51 -118.74 34.67
CA LEU A 128 45.20 -118.24 33.48
C LEU A 128 44.22 -117.60 32.49
N LYS A 129 43.05 -118.21 32.26
CA LYS A 129 41.99 -117.62 31.41
C LYS A 129 41.51 -116.28 31.98
N LEU A 130 41.24 -116.24 33.29
CA LEU A 130 40.80 -115.01 33.95
C LEU A 130 41.85 -113.90 33.88
N LYS A 131 43.14 -114.26 34.02
CA LYS A 131 44.25 -113.31 33.88
C LYS A 131 44.28 -112.68 32.48
N LEU A 132 44.10 -113.48 31.43
CA LEU A 132 44.08 -112.98 30.06
C LEU A 132 42.90 -112.02 29.83
N GLN A 133 41.71 -112.38 30.29
CA GLN A 133 40.52 -111.50 30.20
C GLN A 133 40.74 -110.17 30.90
N VAL A 134 41.30 -110.17 32.12
CA VAL A 134 41.61 -108.94 32.84
C VAL A 134 42.67 -108.10 32.11
N GLN A 135 43.64 -108.72 31.44
CA GLN A 135 44.62 -107.98 30.65
C GLN A 135 44.00 -107.30 29.43
N GLU A 136 43.05 -107.96 28.77
CA GLU A 136 42.29 -107.42 27.64
C GLU A 136 41.40 -106.25 28.06
N GLU A 137 40.62 -106.40 29.14
CA GLU A 137 39.82 -105.30 29.69
C GLU A 137 40.69 -104.10 30.11
N LEU A 138 41.89 -104.36 30.65
CA LEU A 138 42.84 -103.28 31.00
C LEU A 138 43.36 -102.53 29.77
N THR A 139 43.52 -103.20 28.62
CA THR A 139 43.88 -102.53 27.37
C THR A 139 42.76 -101.65 26.86
N GLU A 140 41.52 -102.15 26.83
CA GLU A 140 40.34 -101.38 26.42
C GLU A 140 40.14 -100.14 27.31
N ILE A 141 40.28 -100.28 28.64
CA ILE A 141 40.19 -99.15 29.58
C ILE A 141 41.23 -98.08 29.27
N ARG A 142 42.45 -98.45 28.85
CA ARG A 142 43.48 -97.48 28.47
C ARG A 142 43.14 -96.74 27.20
N GLU A 143 42.57 -97.43 26.21
CA GLU A 143 42.11 -96.82 24.96
C GLU A 143 41.00 -95.80 25.23
N ILE A 144 39.97 -96.20 25.98
CA ILE A 144 38.88 -95.30 26.40
C ILE A 144 39.43 -94.08 27.15
N LYS A 145 40.40 -94.28 28.06
CA LYS A 145 41.02 -93.17 28.79
C LYS A 145 41.72 -92.18 27.85
N ASN A 146 42.39 -92.66 26.81
CA ASN A 146 43.04 -91.81 25.83
C ASN A 146 42.01 -91.02 25.01
N GLU A 147 40.92 -91.65 24.57
CA GLU A 147 39.82 -90.98 23.88
C GLU A 147 39.17 -89.89 24.74
N ILE A 148 38.94 -90.17 26.02
CA ILE A 148 38.41 -89.18 26.98
C ILE A 148 39.34 -87.97 27.06
N ASN A 149 40.66 -88.16 27.12
CA ASN A 149 41.61 -87.06 27.19
C ASN A 149 41.63 -86.21 25.91
N VAL A 150 41.56 -86.85 24.73
CA VAL A 150 41.48 -86.15 23.44
C VAL A 150 40.18 -85.33 23.35
N ASN A 151 39.05 -85.94 23.71
CA ASN A 151 37.75 -85.27 23.70
C ASN A 151 37.71 -84.10 24.69
N LYS A 152 38.31 -84.25 25.87
CA LYS A 152 38.43 -83.17 26.86
C LYS A 152 39.18 -81.96 26.28
N ALA A 153 40.33 -82.19 25.63
CA ALA A 153 41.10 -81.11 25.01
C ALA A 153 40.28 -80.39 23.92
N SER A 154 39.56 -81.14 23.08
CA SER A 154 38.69 -80.55 22.05
C SER A 154 37.54 -79.73 22.63
N ILE A 155 36.95 -80.17 23.74
CA ILE A 155 35.90 -79.42 24.45
C ILE A 155 36.45 -78.12 25.03
N GLU A 156 37.64 -78.15 25.65
CA GLU A 156 38.29 -76.95 26.21
C GLU A 156 38.60 -75.92 25.12
N GLU A 157 39.09 -76.36 23.95
CA GLU A 157 39.34 -75.48 22.80
C GLU A 157 38.05 -74.83 22.29
N LYS A 158 36.99 -75.63 22.05
CA LYS A 158 35.68 -75.11 21.62
C LYS A 158 35.07 -74.16 22.63
N PHE A 159 35.24 -74.42 23.92
CA PHE A 159 34.75 -73.54 24.97
C PHE A 159 35.46 -72.19 24.94
N LYS A 160 36.79 -72.19 24.74
CA LYS A 160 37.57 -70.96 24.60
C LYS A 160 37.14 -70.15 23.38
N GLU A 161 37.00 -70.78 22.21
CA GLU A 161 36.55 -70.11 20.99
C GLU A 161 35.13 -69.53 21.17
N SER A 162 34.23 -70.27 21.82
CA SER A 162 32.88 -69.77 22.10
C SER A 162 32.88 -68.59 23.08
N SER A 163 33.79 -68.59 24.07
CA SER A 163 33.92 -67.50 25.03
C SER A 163 34.46 -66.22 24.37
N GLU A 164 35.41 -66.34 23.45
CA GLU A 164 35.96 -65.21 22.69
C GLU A 164 34.87 -64.57 21.81
N LYS A 165 34.11 -65.40 21.06
CA LYS A 165 32.97 -64.91 20.26
C LYS A 165 31.89 -64.24 21.11
N PHE A 166 31.66 -64.72 22.33
CA PHE A 166 30.68 -64.13 23.23
C PHE A 166 31.08 -62.71 23.68
N GLU A 167 32.37 -62.48 23.93
CA GLU A 167 32.86 -61.14 24.25
C GLU A 167 32.82 -60.19 23.04
N GLU A 168 33.14 -60.68 21.84
CA GLU A 168 32.93 -59.90 20.60
C GLU A 168 31.46 -59.49 20.44
N PHE A 169 30.52 -60.42 20.69
CA PHE A 169 29.08 -60.13 20.65
C PHE A 169 28.66 -59.05 21.64
N LYS A 170 29.20 -59.04 22.87
CA LYS A 170 28.92 -57.98 23.86
C LYS A 170 29.40 -56.61 23.40
N ILE A 171 30.59 -56.55 22.80
CA ILE A 171 31.14 -55.28 22.27
C ILE A 171 30.23 -54.75 21.16
N VAL A 172 29.82 -55.61 20.21
CA VAL A 172 28.91 -55.25 19.13
C VAL A 172 27.55 -54.80 19.68
N LEU A 173 27.01 -55.49 20.68
CA LEU A 173 25.74 -55.13 21.31
C LEU A 173 25.80 -53.73 21.94
N SER A 174 26.87 -53.45 22.69
CA SER A 174 27.07 -52.15 23.34
C SER A 174 27.18 -51.01 22.30
N LYS A 175 27.86 -51.27 21.17
CA LYS A 175 27.93 -50.31 20.07
C LYS A 175 26.54 -50.04 19.45
N ASN A 176 25.76 -51.08 19.21
CA ASN A 176 24.41 -50.94 18.66
C ASN A 176 23.47 -50.18 19.60
N GLU A 177 23.61 -50.35 20.92
CA GLU A 177 22.86 -49.58 21.92
C GLU A 177 23.17 -48.07 21.84
N LEU A 178 24.45 -47.71 21.72
CA LEU A 178 24.87 -46.32 21.54
C LEU A 178 24.33 -45.71 20.22
N GLU A 179 24.39 -46.47 19.12
CA GLU A 179 23.84 -46.03 17.83
C GLU A 179 22.32 -45.85 17.90
N ARG A 180 21.60 -46.75 18.58
CA ARG A 180 20.16 -46.65 18.80
C ARG A 180 19.81 -45.37 19.57
N ASP A 181 20.53 -45.07 20.64
CA ASP A 181 20.27 -43.90 21.47
C ASP A 181 20.54 -42.59 20.70
N ALA A 182 21.60 -42.56 19.89
CA ALA A 182 21.86 -41.46 18.97
C ALA A 182 20.73 -41.28 17.94
N LEU A 183 20.18 -42.39 17.44
CA LEU A 183 19.07 -42.35 16.48
C LEU A 183 17.79 -41.80 17.11
N ILE A 184 17.49 -42.16 18.36
CA ILE A 184 16.35 -41.63 19.13
C ILE A 184 16.48 -40.11 19.28
N ALA A 185 17.66 -39.61 19.66
CA ALA A 185 17.92 -38.17 19.77
C ALA A 185 17.70 -37.44 18.42
N ASN A 186 18.17 -38.02 17.32
CA ASN A 186 17.94 -37.46 15.99
C ASN A 186 16.45 -37.42 15.61
N VAL A 187 15.68 -38.45 15.98
CA VAL A 187 14.22 -38.48 15.75
C VAL A 187 13.52 -37.38 16.54
N GLU A 188 13.96 -37.11 17.77
CA GLU A 188 13.40 -36.03 18.59
C GLU A 188 13.66 -34.65 17.95
N ILE A 189 14.89 -34.38 17.51
CA ILE A 189 15.26 -33.16 16.78
C ILE A 189 14.45 -33.01 15.49
N LEU A 190 14.24 -34.09 14.74
CA LEU A 190 13.37 -34.11 13.56
C LEU A 190 11.92 -33.77 13.91
N GLY A 191 11.43 -34.28 15.04
CA GLY A 191 10.11 -33.96 15.57
C GLY A 191 9.94 -32.47 15.89
N GLU A 192 10.93 -31.84 16.52
CA GLU A 192 10.95 -30.41 16.79
C GLU A 192 11.00 -29.59 15.50
N THR A 193 11.93 -29.92 14.59
CA THR A 193 12.07 -29.26 13.29
C THR A 193 10.77 -29.30 12.49
N ASN A 194 10.04 -30.43 12.54
CA ASN A 194 8.78 -30.56 11.83
C ASN A 194 7.66 -29.69 12.44
N ARG A 195 7.65 -29.49 13.77
CA ARG A 195 6.74 -28.53 14.42
C ARG A 195 7.07 -27.11 14.00
N ASP A 196 8.35 -26.75 13.93
CA ASP A 196 8.79 -25.43 13.48
C ASP A 196 8.37 -25.17 12.02
N ILE A 197 8.55 -26.15 11.13
CA ILE A 197 8.11 -26.08 9.73
C ILE A 197 6.60 -25.86 9.64
N LEU A 198 5.80 -26.55 10.47
CA LEU A 198 4.35 -26.36 10.49
C LEU A 198 3.97 -24.95 10.93
N SER A 199 4.59 -24.42 11.99
CA SER A 199 4.34 -23.05 12.43
C SER A 199 4.75 -22.01 11.38
N LEU A 200 5.88 -22.22 10.70
CA LEU A 200 6.35 -21.36 9.61
C LEU A 200 5.39 -21.41 8.42
N LYS A 201 4.86 -22.59 8.09
CA LYS A 201 3.86 -22.74 7.04
C LYS A 201 2.59 -21.94 7.36
N GLU A 202 2.06 -22.05 8.57
CA GLU A 202 0.88 -21.28 9.00
C GLU A 202 1.12 -19.77 8.92
N ALA A 203 2.27 -19.29 9.40
CA ALA A 203 2.65 -17.88 9.30
C ALA A 203 2.81 -17.42 7.84
N SER A 204 3.36 -18.27 6.97
CA SER A 204 3.50 -17.99 5.53
C SER A 204 2.14 -17.91 4.83
N GLU A 205 1.21 -18.81 5.15
CA GLU A 205 -0.16 -18.77 4.63
C GLU A 205 -0.91 -17.51 5.08
N GLU A 206 -0.74 -17.08 6.33
CA GLU A 206 -1.30 -15.83 6.83
C GLU A 206 -0.72 -14.62 6.07
N ASN A 207 0.60 -14.56 5.91
CA ASN A 207 1.26 -13.51 5.15
C ASN A 207 0.81 -13.48 3.68
N PHE A 208 0.64 -14.65 3.06
CA PHE A 208 0.12 -14.76 1.70
C PHE A 208 -1.30 -14.19 1.57
N ARG A 209 -2.18 -14.49 2.54
CA ARG A 209 -3.53 -13.91 2.61
C ARG A 209 -3.49 -12.39 2.74
N LYS A 210 -2.66 -11.86 3.64
CA LYS A 210 -2.45 -10.41 3.81
C LYS A 210 -1.94 -9.75 2.53
N SER A 211 -0.96 -10.36 1.86
CA SER A 211 -0.41 -9.85 0.60
C SER A 211 -1.47 -9.85 -0.50
N THR A 212 -2.31 -10.88 -0.59
CA THR A 212 -3.40 -10.94 -1.58
C THR A 212 -4.46 -9.85 -1.32
N ALA A 213 -4.81 -9.62 -0.06
CA ALA A 213 -5.70 -8.53 0.33
C ALA A 213 -5.12 -7.15 -0.04
N SER A 214 -3.83 -6.93 0.26
CA SER A 214 -3.11 -5.69 -0.09
C SER A 214 -3.04 -5.47 -1.61
N VAL A 215 -2.79 -6.52 -2.40
CA VAL A 215 -2.83 -6.44 -3.88
C VAL A 215 -4.22 -6.06 -4.39
N SER A 216 -5.28 -6.61 -3.80
CA SER A 216 -6.65 -6.25 -4.15
C SER A 216 -6.95 -4.77 -3.87
N GLU A 217 -6.50 -4.27 -2.72
CA GLU A 217 -6.62 -2.85 -2.36
C GLU A 217 -5.83 -1.95 -3.32
N CYS A 218 -4.58 -2.31 -3.64
CA CYS A 218 -3.76 -1.59 -4.62
C CYS A 218 -4.45 -1.51 -5.99
N ARG A 219 -5.08 -2.59 -6.47
CA ARG A 219 -5.86 -2.58 -7.73
C ARG A 219 -7.09 -1.68 -7.64
N SER A 220 -7.74 -1.61 -6.49
CA SER A 220 -8.85 -0.66 -6.28
C SER A 220 -8.35 0.79 -6.32
N ASN A 221 -7.24 1.07 -5.65
CA ASN A 221 -6.62 2.39 -5.64
C ASN A 221 -6.11 2.79 -7.03
N GLU A 222 -5.54 1.87 -7.79
CA GLU A 222 -5.15 2.08 -9.19
C GLU A 222 -6.34 2.56 -10.04
N LYS A 223 -7.52 1.92 -9.89
CA LYS A 223 -8.74 2.34 -10.59
C LYS A 223 -9.18 3.75 -10.17
N LEU A 224 -9.09 4.09 -8.88
CA LEU A 224 -9.40 5.43 -8.39
C LEU A 224 -8.45 6.48 -8.93
N ILE A 225 -7.14 6.21 -8.92
CA ILE A 225 -6.11 7.10 -9.48
C ILE A 225 -6.34 7.28 -10.98
N THR A 226 -6.63 6.22 -11.72
CA THR A 226 -6.93 6.29 -13.16
C THR A 226 -8.17 7.15 -13.42
N SER A 227 -9.24 6.97 -12.64
CA SER A 227 -10.44 7.81 -12.74
C SER A 227 -10.15 9.28 -12.42
N PHE A 228 -9.33 9.53 -11.40
CA PHE A 228 -8.90 10.88 -11.03
C PHE A 228 -8.07 11.53 -12.15
N ALA A 229 -7.08 10.82 -12.71
CA ALA A 229 -6.26 11.30 -13.82
C ALA A 229 -7.12 11.66 -15.04
N ASN A 230 -8.10 10.82 -15.40
CA ASN A 230 -9.04 11.11 -16.48
C ASN A 230 -9.86 12.37 -16.22
N LYS A 231 -10.33 12.58 -14.97
CA LYS A 231 -11.06 13.81 -14.60
C LYS A 231 -10.18 15.06 -14.65
N VAL A 232 -8.91 14.95 -14.26
CA VAL A 232 -7.94 16.05 -14.38
C VAL A 232 -7.74 16.41 -15.85
N GLN A 233 -7.54 15.42 -16.71
CA GLN A 233 -7.41 15.65 -18.15
C GLN A 233 -8.66 16.29 -18.76
N GLU A 234 -9.86 15.87 -18.35
CA GLU A 234 -11.11 16.50 -18.79
C GLU A 234 -11.22 17.96 -18.31
N ARG A 235 -10.84 18.23 -17.06
CA ARG A 235 -10.81 19.58 -16.48
C ARG A 235 -9.82 20.49 -17.21
N ASP A 236 -8.65 19.98 -17.54
CA ASP A 236 -7.62 20.69 -18.28
C ASP A 236 -8.09 21.06 -19.69
N LYS A 237 -8.77 20.13 -20.37
CA LYS A 237 -9.42 20.42 -21.66
C LYS A 237 -10.46 21.54 -21.54
N ARG A 238 -11.33 21.50 -20.53
CA ARG A 238 -12.32 22.56 -20.29
C ARG A 238 -11.69 23.90 -19.95
N LEU A 239 -10.56 23.91 -19.23
CA LEU A 239 -9.79 25.12 -18.95
C LEU A 239 -9.23 25.74 -20.23
N ASN A 240 -8.65 24.93 -21.12
CA ASN A 240 -8.18 25.40 -22.42
C ASN A 240 -9.33 25.98 -23.28
N GLU A 241 -10.50 25.33 -23.30
CA GLU A 241 -11.69 25.86 -23.97
C GLU A 241 -12.16 27.20 -23.37
N LEU A 242 -12.12 27.33 -22.03
CA LEU A 242 -12.47 28.57 -21.34
C LEU A 242 -11.47 29.70 -21.62
N GLU A 243 -10.18 29.39 -21.65
CA GLU A 243 -9.12 30.33 -21.99
C GLU A 243 -9.29 30.86 -23.42
N GLN A 244 -9.55 29.97 -24.38
CA GLN A 244 -9.85 30.35 -25.76
C GLN A 244 -11.09 31.25 -25.84
N ASN A 245 -12.20 30.85 -25.21
CA ASN A 245 -13.43 31.65 -25.20
C ASN A 245 -13.22 33.02 -24.55
N THR A 246 -12.39 33.10 -23.51
CA THR A 246 -12.05 34.36 -22.83
C THR A 246 -11.22 35.26 -23.74
N ALA A 247 -10.23 34.70 -24.44
CA ALA A 247 -9.44 35.44 -25.42
C ALA A 247 -10.30 35.99 -26.57
N GLU A 248 -11.17 35.15 -27.13
CA GLU A 248 -12.13 35.56 -28.18
C GLU A 248 -13.08 36.66 -27.68
N ASN A 249 -13.59 36.54 -26.45
CA ASN A 249 -14.50 37.53 -25.88
C ASN A 249 -13.79 38.87 -25.59
N ASN A 250 -12.55 38.83 -25.09
CA ASN A 250 -11.73 40.03 -24.90
C ASN A 250 -11.45 40.75 -26.23
N GLN A 251 -11.21 40.00 -27.31
CA GLN A 251 -11.03 40.58 -28.64
C GLN A 251 -12.33 41.26 -29.12
N LYS A 252 -13.48 40.60 -28.97
CA LYS A 252 -14.78 41.21 -29.27
C LYS A 252 -15.05 42.48 -28.47
N LEU A 253 -14.71 42.50 -27.17
CA LEU A 253 -14.86 43.69 -26.34
C LEU A 253 -13.98 44.85 -26.83
N GLN A 254 -12.75 44.58 -27.26
CA GLN A 254 -11.89 45.61 -27.87
C GLN A 254 -12.48 46.15 -29.17
N ASP A 255 -13.03 45.28 -30.02
CA ASP A 255 -13.66 45.69 -31.27
C ASP A 255 -14.92 46.52 -31.02
N TYR A 256 -15.77 46.13 -30.07
CA TYR A 256 -16.92 46.94 -29.66
C TYR A 256 -16.53 48.30 -29.06
N GLU A 257 -15.45 48.37 -28.28
CA GLU A 257 -14.98 49.65 -27.75
C GLU A 257 -14.50 50.58 -28.87
N LYS A 258 -13.78 50.06 -29.87
CA LYS A 258 -13.39 50.83 -31.07
C LYS A 258 -14.61 51.34 -31.83
N GLU A 259 -15.60 50.49 -32.05
CA GLU A 259 -16.84 50.85 -32.73
C GLU A 259 -17.61 51.93 -31.96
N ARG A 260 -17.74 51.79 -30.63
CA ARG A 260 -18.38 52.78 -29.75
C ARG A 260 -17.70 54.14 -29.84
N VAL A 261 -16.36 54.18 -29.80
CA VAL A 261 -15.59 55.42 -29.93
C VAL A 261 -15.81 56.07 -31.30
N SER A 262 -15.84 55.28 -32.37
CA SER A 262 -16.13 55.78 -33.73
C SER A 262 -17.50 56.44 -33.83
N ILE A 263 -18.55 55.75 -33.35
CA ILE A 263 -19.93 56.25 -33.35
C ILE A 263 -20.05 57.54 -32.53
N LEU A 264 -19.38 57.62 -31.38
CA LEU A 264 -19.42 58.80 -30.52
C LEU A 264 -18.78 60.03 -31.19
N ASN A 265 -17.67 59.83 -31.91
CA ASN A 265 -17.04 60.88 -32.70
C ASN A 265 -17.96 61.38 -33.83
N GLU A 266 -18.63 60.47 -34.53
CA GLU A 266 -19.55 60.80 -35.62
C GLU A 266 -20.76 61.59 -35.11
N ALA A 267 -21.38 61.15 -34.01
CA ALA A 267 -22.49 61.85 -33.37
C ALA A 267 -22.10 63.28 -32.93
N THR A 268 -20.89 63.45 -32.38
CA THR A 268 -20.39 64.76 -31.95
C THR A 268 -20.19 65.73 -33.13
N SER A 269 -19.70 65.21 -34.26
CA SER A 269 -19.54 65.98 -35.51
C SER A 269 -20.88 66.49 -36.06
N LEU A 270 -21.92 65.64 -36.05
CA LEU A 270 -23.26 65.99 -36.48
C LEU A 270 -23.89 67.09 -35.63
N ILE A 271 -23.74 67.02 -34.29
CA ILE A 271 -24.24 68.05 -33.36
C ILE A 271 -23.61 69.42 -33.65
N ASN A 272 -22.30 69.47 -33.90
CA ASN A 272 -21.61 70.72 -34.21
C ASN A 272 -22.04 71.33 -35.55
N SER A 273 -22.32 70.48 -36.54
CA SER A 273 -22.80 70.91 -37.86
C SER A 273 -24.20 71.51 -37.79
N ALA A 274 -25.11 70.90 -37.01
CA ALA A 274 -26.46 71.42 -36.79
C ALA A 274 -26.46 72.80 -36.10
N LYS A 275 -25.61 73.01 -35.09
CA LYS A 275 -25.49 74.32 -34.41
C LYS A 275 -25.04 75.45 -35.33
N LYS A 276 -24.13 75.17 -36.28
CA LYS A 276 -23.69 76.18 -37.25
C LYS A 276 -24.83 76.62 -38.17
N ALA A 277 -25.62 75.67 -38.70
CA ALA A 277 -26.71 75.98 -39.63
C ALA A 277 -27.80 76.90 -39.03
N LEU A 278 -28.14 76.72 -37.74
CA LEU A 278 -29.16 77.52 -37.06
C LEU A 278 -28.79 79.01 -36.91
N ASN A 279 -27.52 79.29 -36.57
CA ASN A 279 -27.03 80.66 -36.38
C ASN A 279 -27.02 81.44 -37.71
N TYR A 280 -26.61 80.79 -38.81
CA TYR A 280 -26.59 81.41 -40.14
C TYR A 280 -28.00 81.76 -40.64
N LYS A 281 -28.98 80.85 -40.48
CA LYS A 281 -30.37 81.09 -40.91
C LYS A 281 -31.05 82.25 -40.19
N THR A 282 -30.73 82.47 -38.92
CA THR A 282 -31.39 83.48 -38.08
C THR A 282 -30.99 84.91 -38.47
N ALA A 283 -29.72 85.15 -38.79
CA ALA A 283 -29.26 86.49 -39.18
C ALA A 283 -29.58 86.88 -40.63
N GLU A 284 -29.72 85.89 -41.50
CA GLU A 284 -30.28 86.11 -42.84
C GLU A 284 -31.72 86.65 -42.73
N GLY A 285 -32.53 86.12 -41.81
CA GLY A 285 -33.90 86.59 -41.55
C GLY A 285 -33.99 88.04 -41.03
N ILE A 286 -33.17 88.42 -40.05
CA ILE A 286 -33.18 89.78 -39.48
C ILE A 286 -32.72 90.82 -40.53
N SER A 287 -31.67 90.52 -41.30
CA SER A 287 -31.17 91.45 -42.32
C SER A 287 -32.11 91.62 -43.52
N ALA A 288 -32.84 90.56 -43.90
CA ALA A 288 -33.84 90.63 -44.96
C ALA A 288 -35.01 91.55 -44.61
N ALA A 289 -35.49 91.54 -43.35
CA ALA A 289 -36.55 92.42 -42.89
C ALA A 289 -36.17 93.91 -42.99
N PHE A 290 -34.93 94.28 -42.62
CA PHE A 290 -34.46 95.67 -42.78
C PHE A 290 -34.29 96.08 -44.25
N GLN A 291 -33.89 95.14 -45.12
CA GLN A 291 -33.78 95.40 -46.56
C GLN A 291 -35.15 95.71 -47.20
N GLU A 292 -36.21 95.03 -46.78
CA GLU A 292 -37.57 95.30 -47.25
C GLU A 292 -38.06 96.69 -46.82
N HIS A 293 -37.84 97.06 -45.55
CA HIS A 293 -38.20 98.40 -45.04
C HIS A 293 -37.38 99.52 -45.70
N TYR A 294 -36.08 99.31 -45.96
CA TYR A 294 -35.25 100.22 -46.73
C TYR A 294 -35.80 100.43 -48.15
N GLY A 295 -36.17 99.35 -48.85
CA GLY A 295 -36.73 99.42 -50.19
C GLY A 295 -38.04 100.20 -50.27
N LYS A 296 -38.94 100.02 -49.29
CA LYS A 296 -40.21 100.78 -49.21
C LYS A 296 -39.99 102.26 -48.89
N ALA A 297 -39.01 102.59 -48.03
CA ALA A 297 -38.70 103.97 -47.69
C ALA A 297 -37.98 104.72 -48.83
N ASN A 298 -37.11 104.04 -49.59
CA ASN A 298 -36.31 104.61 -50.68
C ASN A 298 -37.07 104.72 -52.02
N ASN A 299 -38.33 105.13 -51.99
CA ASN A 299 -39.13 105.28 -53.21
C ASN A 299 -38.84 106.63 -53.91
N TYR A 300 -38.16 106.55 -55.05
CA TYR A 300 -37.75 107.71 -55.86
C TYR A 300 -38.93 108.63 -56.23
N TRP A 301 -40.14 108.08 -56.40
CA TRP A 301 -41.33 108.87 -56.74
C TRP A 301 -41.80 109.76 -55.59
N ILE A 302 -41.73 109.27 -54.34
CA ILE A 302 -42.12 110.06 -53.17
C ILE A 302 -41.03 111.12 -52.89
N PHE A 303 -39.77 110.74 -53.03
CA PHE A 303 -38.61 111.61 -52.85
C PHE A 303 -38.59 112.75 -53.89
N GLY A 304 -38.85 112.43 -55.16
CA GLY A 304 -38.96 113.40 -56.25
C GLY A 304 -40.23 114.27 -56.16
N GLY A 305 -41.33 113.72 -55.65
CA GLY A 305 -42.58 114.46 -55.45
C GLY A 305 -42.43 115.67 -54.51
N TRP A 306 -41.68 115.52 -53.41
CA TRP A 306 -41.42 116.63 -52.48
C TRP A 306 -40.53 117.72 -53.08
N ILE A 307 -39.53 117.35 -53.89
CA ILE A 307 -38.67 118.30 -54.61
C ILE A 307 -39.47 119.05 -55.67
N ALA A 308 -40.27 118.33 -56.47
CA ALA A 308 -41.10 118.93 -57.51
C ALA A 308 -42.15 119.87 -56.91
N GLY A 309 -42.79 119.50 -55.80
CA GLY A 309 -43.74 120.35 -55.08
C GLY A 309 -43.12 121.66 -54.59
N SER A 310 -41.89 121.63 -54.07
CA SER A 310 -41.15 122.83 -53.70
C SER A 310 -40.85 123.73 -54.91
N MET A 311 -40.47 123.13 -56.04
CA MET A 311 -40.16 123.87 -57.26
C MET A 311 -41.40 124.58 -57.83
N ILE A 312 -42.54 123.88 -57.87
CA ILE A 312 -43.82 124.44 -58.32
C ILE A 312 -44.25 125.62 -57.43
N CYS A 313 -44.08 125.51 -56.11
CA CYS A 313 -44.41 126.61 -55.19
C CYS A 313 -43.53 127.85 -55.43
N LEU A 314 -42.24 127.67 -55.71
CA LEU A 314 -41.33 128.78 -56.04
C LEU A 314 -41.72 129.45 -57.36
N ILE A 315 -42.03 128.66 -58.40
CA ILE A 315 -42.48 129.19 -59.69
C ILE A 315 -43.79 129.98 -59.52
N MET A 316 -44.77 129.45 -58.76
CA MET A 316 -46.01 130.17 -58.47
C MET A 316 -45.75 131.50 -57.75
N THR A 317 -44.80 131.53 -56.82
CA THR A 317 -44.43 132.78 -56.12
C THR A 317 -43.96 133.85 -57.11
N ILE A 318 -43.11 133.46 -58.06
CA ILE A 318 -42.55 134.37 -59.06
C ILE A 318 -43.65 134.87 -60.02
N LEU A 319 -44.50 133.98 -60.51
CA LEU A 319 -45.59 134.32 -61.43
C LEU A 319 -46.62 135.26 -60.78
N LEU A 320 -47.01 134.98 -59.53
CA LEU A 320 -47.89 135.87 -58.77
C LEU A 320 -47.24 137.23 -58.50
N GLY A 321 -45.93 137.26 -58.27
CA GLY A 321 -45.17 138.50 -58.10
C GLY A 321 -45.20 139.40 -59.34
N LEU A 322 -45.06 138.83 -60.53
CA LEU A 322 -45.11 139.58 -61.80
C LEU A 322 -46.52 140.06 -62.13
N TRP A 323 -47.54 139.23 -61.92
CA TRP A 323 -48.94 139.59 -62.20
C TRP A 323 -49.43 140.80 -61.37
N VAL A 324 -48.96 140.92 -60.12
CA VAL A 324 -49.30 142.06 -59.25
C VAL A 324 -48.66 143.38 -59.74
N LEU A 325 -47.57 143.34 -60.50
CA LEU A 325 -46.83 144.52 -60.95
C LEU A 325 -47.43 145.20 -62.18
N GLU A 326 -48.13 144.45 -63.04
CA GLU A 326 -48.61 144.95 -64.33
C GLU A 326 -50.05 145.51 -64.28
N ASN A 327 -50.85 145.16 -63.26
CA ASN A 327 -52.28 145.46 -63.21
C ASN A 327 -52.68 146.60 -62.24
N SER A 328 -51.76 147.52 -61.96
CA SER A 328 -51.93 148.52 -60.88
C SER A 328 -52.28 149.93 -61.38
N SER A 329 -53.58 150.19 -61.52
CA SER A 329 -54.16 151.54 -61.72
C SER A 329 -55.06 151.99 -60.55
N ASN A 330 -54.99 151.33 -59.39
CA ASN A 330 -55.64 151.75 -58.14
C ASN A 330 -54.73 151.41 -56.93
N GLU A 331 -54.32 152.42 -56.16
CA GLU A 331 -53.32 152.29 -55.07
C GLU A 331 -53.74 151.31 -53.95
N ILE A 332 -55.05 151.09 -53.74
CA ILE A 332 -55.57 150.19 -52.70
C ILE A 332 -55.41 148.71 -53.07
N GLY A 333 -55.42 148.36 -54.36
CA GLY A 333 -55.28 146.97 -54.82
C GLY A 333 -53.87 146.40 -54.62
N ILE A 334 -52.85 147.25 -54.64
CA ILE A 334 -51.43 146.87 -54.56
C ILE A 334 -51.05 146.34 -53.17
N ILE A 335 -51.61 146.94 -52.11
CA ILE A 335 -51.28 146.56 -50.72
C ILE A 335 -51.92 145.21 -50.35
N ILE A 336 -53.18 145.00 -50.73
CA ILE A 336 -53.91 143.76 -50.46
C ILE A 336 -53.27 142.56 -51.19
N GLY A 337 -52.82 142.76 -52.43
CA GLY A 337 -52.08 141.72 -53.17
C GLY A 337 -50.73 141.36 -52.54
N ARG A 338 -50.00 142.34 -51.98
CA ARG A 338 -48.67 142.11 -51.39
C ARG A 338 -48.68 141.41 -50.03
N ILE A 339 -49.71 141.61 -49.21
CA ILE A 339 -49.77 141.01 -47.86
C ILE A 339 -50.44 139.62 -47.88
N SER A 340 -51.38 139.35 -48.79
CA SER A 340 -52.16 138.10 -48.74
C SER A 340 -51.62 136.96 -49.61
N LEU A 341 -51.01 137.21 -50.77
CA LEU A 341 -50.76 136.14 -51.76
C LEU A 341 -49.33 135.55 -51.76
N LEU A 342 -48.31 136.31 -51.37
CA LEU A 342 -46.91 135.86 -51.44
C LEU A 342 -46.42 134.95 -50.28
N PRO A 343 -46.92 135.04 -49.04
CA PRO A 343 -46.40 134.21 -47.95
C PRO A 343 -46.77 132.71 -48.06
N LEU A 344 -47.93 132.40 -48.64
CA LEU A 344 -48.48 131.04 -48.70
C LEU A 344 -47.60 130.05 -49.49
N PRO A 345 -47.12 130.38 -50.70
CA PRO A 345 -46.26 129.47 -51.46
C PRO A 345 -44.89 129.24 -50.80
N ILE A 346 -44.34 130.24 -50.08
CA ILE A 346 -43.05 130.12 -49.39
C ILE A 346 -43.14 129.12 -48.24
N ILE A 347 -44.21 129.18 -47.43
CA ILE A 347 -44.46 128.21 -46.36
C ILE A 347 -44.63 126.80 -46.95
N GLY A 348 -45.33 126.68 -48.08
CA GLY A 348 -45.46 125.42 -48.82
C GLY A 348 -44.11 124.83 -49.24
N ALA A 349 -43.20 125.64 -49.78
CA ALA A 349 -41.86 125.21 -50.15
C ALA A 349 -41.04 124.74 -48.93
N VAL A 350 -41.09 125.48 -47.81
CA VAL A 350 -40.38 125.10 -46.56
C VAL A 350 -40.93 123.81 -45.97
N PHE A 351 -42.24 123.59 -46.00
CA PHE A 351 -42.86 122.34 -45.55
C PHE A 351 -42.37 121.14 -46.36
N CYS A 352 -42.34 121.26 -47.69
CA CYS A 352 -41.82 120.23 -48.59
C CYS A 352 -40.34 119.91 -48.31
N ALA A 353 -39.51 120.92 -48.08
CA ALA A 353 -38.10 120.73 -47.72
C ALA A 353 -37.93 119.97 -46.38
N ASN A 354 -38.72 120.30 -45.36
CA ASN A 354 -38.65 119.61 -44.07
C ASN A 354 -39.10 118.15 -44.14
N GLN A 355 -40.11 117.83 -44.96
CA GLN A 355 -40.54 116.44 -45.16
C GLN A 355 -39.51 115.61 -45.91
N TYR A 356 -38.85 116.22 -46.90
CA TYR A 356 -37.73 115.60 -47.61
C TYR A 356 -36.60 115.20 -46.65
N THR A 357 -36.18 116.10 -45.75
CA THR A 357 -35.12 115.80 -44.77
C THR A 357 -35.52 114.68 -43.81
N LYS A 358 -36.79 114.64 -43.37
CA LYS A 358 -37.29 113.55 -42.53
C LYS A 358 -37.23 112.19 -43.23
N GLN A 359 -37.67 112.11 -44.49
CA GLN A 359 -37.61 110.86 -45.24
C GLN A 359 -36.18 110.39 -45.47
N LYS A 360 -35.25 111.30 -45.79
CA LYS A 360 -33.84 110.94 -45.99
C LYS A 360 -33.22 110.32 -44.72
N ASN A 361 -33.49 110.90 -43.56
CA ASN A 361 -32.96 110.38 -42.29
C ASN A 361 -33.48 108.97 -41.98
N ILE A 362 -34.75 108.68 -42.27
CA ILE A 362 -35.34 107.34 -42.09
C ILE A 362 -34.66 106.32 -43.01
N ILE A 363 -34.41 106.67 -44.27
CA ILE A 363 -33.75 105.79 -45.24
C ILE A 363 -32.32 105.46 -44.80
N GLU A 364 -31.56 106.48 -44.35
CA GLU A 364 -30.20 106.28 -43.84
C GLU A 364 -30.17 105.37 -42.60
N ASP A 365 -31.17 105.45 -41.72
CA ASP A 365 -31.27 104.60 -40.54
C ASP A 365 -31.54 103.13 -40.90
N TYR A 366 -32.47 102.86 -41.83
CA TYR A 366 -32.72 101.50 -42.29
C TYR A 366 -31.52 100.89 -43.01
N ALA A 367 -30.79 101.68 -43.81
CA ALA A 367 -29.55 101.23 -44.45
C ALA A 367 -28.49 100.82 -43.42
N TYR A 368 -28.30 101.65 -42.39
CA TYR A 368 -27.36 101.37 -41.31
C TYR A 368 -27.71 100.07 -40.55
N LYS A 369 -28.99 99.89 -40.18
CA LYS A 369 -29.47 98.68 -39.46
C LYS A 369 -29.38 97.40 -40.29
N MET A 370 -29.60 97.49 -41.61
CA MET A 370 -29.40 96.37 -42.52
C MET A 370 -27.94 95.91 -42.54
N VAL A 371 -27.00 96.86 -42.70
CA VAL A 371 -25.56 96.57 -42.73
C VAL A 371 -25.10 95.99 -41.40
N LEU A 372 -25.53 96.58 -40.28
CA LEU A 372 -25.22 96.07 -38.94
C LEU A 372 -25.72 94.64 -38.76
N SER A 373 -26.96 94.34 -39.15
CA SER A 373 -27.54 92.99 -39.02
C SER A 373 -26.80 91.94 -39.85
N LYS A 374 -26.32 92.27 -41.06
CA LYS A 374 -25.48 91.36 -41.87
C LYS A 374 -24.11 91.15 -41.23
N ALA A 375 -23.54 92.19 -40.62
CA ALA A 375 -22.21 92.13 -40.01
C ALA A 375 -22.19 91.38 -38.67
N ILE A 376 -23.28 91.41 -37.89
CA ILE A 376 -23.38 90.76 -36.57
C ILE A 376 -22.91 89.30 -36.62
N VAL A 377 -23.32 88.51 -37.62
CA VAL A 377 -22.92 87.10 -37.69
C VAL A 377 -21.45 86.91 -38.03
N GLY A 378 -20.93 87.65 -39.00
CA GLY A 378 -19.51 87.58 -39.37
C GLY A 378 -18.57 87.94 -38.21
N PHE A 379 -18.90 88.98 -37.45
CA PHE A 379 -18.12 89.38 -36.28
C PHE A 379 -18.36 88.48 -35.07
N SER A 380 -19.58 87.96 -34.87
CA SER A 380 -19.87 87.01 -33.79
C SER A 380 -19.05 85.72 -33.93
N GLU A 381 -18.80 85.27 -35.16
CA GLU A 381 -18.01 84.06 -35.43
C GLU A 381 -16.51 84.30 -35.20
N GLN A 382 -15.99 85.49 -35.54
CA GLN A 382 -14.61 85.87 -35.23
C GLN A 382 -14.36 86.04 -33.72
N LEU A 383 -15.28 86.68 -33.00
CA LEU A 383 -15.16 86.89 -31.55
C LEU A 383 -15.25 85.58 -30.76
N LYS A 384 -16.08 84.61 -31.18
CA LYS A 384 -16.15 83.29 -30.53
C LYS A 384 -14.93 82.41 -30.80
N LYS A 385 -14.25 82.62 -31.93
CA LYS A 385 -13.07 81.82 -32.33
C LYS A 385 -11.76 82.36 -31.73
N ASN A 386 -11.71 83.67 -31.43
CA ASN A 386 -10.50 84.37 -30.97
C ASN A 386 -10.63 85.02 -29.56
N GLY A 387 -11.76 84.85 -28.85
CA GLY A 387 -12.04 85.50 -27.57
C GLY A 387 -11.55 84.73 -26.33
N SER A 388 -11.19 85.49 -25.29
CA SER A 388 -10.80 85.05 -23.94
C SER A 388 -11.89 84.21 -23.24
N GLU A 389 -11.51 83.27 -22.36
CA GLU A 389 -12.38 82.25 -21.72
C GLU A 389 -13.72 82.77 -21.14
N ASP A 390 -13.80 84.04 -20.76
CA ASP A 390 -14.97 84.59 -20.07
C ASP A 390 -16.08 85.13 -21.02
N ASN A 391 -15.90 85.04 -22.35
CA ASN A 391 -16.90 85.44 -23.37
C ASN A 391 -17.50 86.86 -23.22
N GLN A 392 -16.93 87.71 -22.37
CA GLN A 392 -17.49 89.04 -22.04
C GLN A 392 -17.52 89.96 -23.25
N GLU A 393 -16.48 89.94 -24.10
CA GLU A 393 -16.39 90.75 -25.32
C GLU A 393 -17.45 90.34 -26.36
N TYR A 394 -17.69 89.03 -26.52
CA TYR A 394 -18.73 88.50 -27.38
C TYR A 394 -20.12 88.95 -26.91
N VAL A 395 -20.40 88.83 -25.61
CA VAL A 395 -21.67 89.25 -25.02
C VAL A 395 -21.87 90.77 -25.12
N HIS A 396 -20.82 91.56 -24.86
CA HIS A 396 -20.85 93.02 -25.01
C HIS A 396 -21.13 93.43 -26.46
N TYR A 397 -20.45 92.82 -27.43
CA TYR A 397 -20.67 93.13 -28.85
C TYR A 397 -22.11 92.84 -29.28
N ILE A 398 -22.63 91.66 -28.96
CA ILE A 398 -24.01 91.27 -29.31
C ILE A 398 -25.02 92.19 -28.63
N LYS A 399 -24.83 92.53 -27.34
CA LYS A 399 -25.73 93.43 -26.61
C LYS A 399 -25.75 94.84 -27.22
N THR A 400 -24.58 95.42 -27.50
CA THR A 400 -24.48 96.75 -28.11
C THR A 400 -25.10 96.78 -29.52
N ALA A 401 -24.88 95.73 -30.31
CA ALA A 401 -25.46 95.65 -31.64
C ALA A 401 -27.00 95.51 -31.60
N LEU A 402 -27.55 94.75 -30.64
CA LEU A 402 -28.98 94.65 -30.38
C LEU A 402 -29.60 95.97 -29.90
N GLU A 403 -28.93 96.67 -28.97
CA GLU A 403 -29.36 97.98 -28.49
C GLU A 403 -29.40 99.01 -29.63
N GLU A 404 -28.44 98.99 -30.55
CA GLU A 404 -28.39 99.93 -31.68
C GLU A 404 -29.49 99.65 -32.72
N ILE A 405 -29.82 98.38 -32.95
CA ILE A 405 -30.93 97.99 -33.86
C ILE A 405 -32.30 98.49 -33.35
N HIS A 406 -32.49 98.57 -32.03
CA HIS A 406 -33.77 98.94 -31.41
C HIS A 406 -34.01 100.44 -31.21
N LYS A 407 -33.08 101.33 -31.60
CA LYS A 407 -33.23 102.79 -31.43
C LYS A 407 -34.17 103.43 -32.47
N ASP A 408 -34.84 104.52 -32.09
CA ASP A 408 -35.86 105.25 -32.90
C ASP A 408 -35.26 105.91 -34.17
N PRO A 409 -35.83 105.68 -35.38
CA PRO A 409 -35.36 106.23 -36.65
C PRO A 409 -35.44 107.76 -36.79
N LEU A 410 -36.21 108.47 -35.97
CA LEU A 410 -36.44 109.93 -36.10
C LEU A 410 -35.61 110.80 -35.12
N ARG A 411 -34.55 110.26 -34.51
CA ARG A 411 -33.70 111.01 -33.57
C ARG A 411 -32.91 112.12 -34.27
N LYS A 412 -32.90 113.34 -33.68
CA LYS A 412 -31.90 114.37 -34.02
C LYS A 412 -30.52 113.82 -33.69
N ARG A 413 -29.72 113.50 -34.71
CA ARG A 413 -28.31 113.20 -34.53
C ARG A 413 -27.62 114.52 -34.17
N GLU A 414 -27.23 114.67 -32.90
CA GLU A 414 -26.38 115.79 -32.48
C GLU A 414 -25.12 115.80 -33.34
N LYS A 415 -25.06 116.75 -34.27
CA LYS A 415 -23.81 117.23 -34.88
C LYS A 415 -23.73 118.71 -34.56
N GLY A 416 -22.81 119.05 -33.67
CA GLY A 416 -22.46 120.42 -33.35
C GLY A 416 -21.96 121.17 -34.58
N ARG A 417 -22.70 122.19 -34.97
CA ARG A 417 -22.24 123.54 -35.34
C ARG A 417 -23.48 124.36 -35.67
N GLU A 418 -23.75 125.34 -34.83
CA GLU A 418 -24.75 126.38 -35.03
C GLU A 418 -24.38 127.21 -36.25
N GLU A 419 -25.29 127.36 -37.21
CA GLU A 419 -25.48 128.65 -37.86
C GLU A 419 -26.96 128.81 -38.23
N LYS A 420 -27.50 129.91 -37.73
CA LYS A 420 -28.91 130.23 -37.63
C LYS A 420 -29.48 130.51 -39.01
N VAL A 421 -30.22 129.56 -39.59
CA VAL A 421 -31.24 129.91 -40.59
C VAL A 421 -32.46 130.39 -39.82
N VAL A 422 -32.50 131.71 -39.60
CA VAL A 422 -33.66 132.43 -39.07
C VAL A 422 -34.84 132.14 -40.00
N THR A 423 -35.74 131.28 -39.54
CA THR A 423 -37.08 131.14 -40.09
C THR A 423 -37.82 132.40 -39.66
N PRO A 424 -38.29 133.28 -40.57
CA PRO A 424 -39.19 134.36 -40.18
C PRO A 424 -40.49 133.68 -39.75
N GLY A 425 -40.73 133.64 -38.44
CA GLY A 425 -41.92 133.07 -37.88
C GLY A 425 -43.13 133.92 -38.25
N LEU A 426 -44.30 133.28 -38.38
CA LEU A 426 -45.59 133.95 -38.61
C LEU A 426 -45.84 135.15 -37.68
N LYS A 427 -45.20 135.20 -36.50
CA LYS A 427 -45.26 136.33 -35.56
C LYS A 427 -44.64 137.63 -36.12
N ASP A 428 -43.53 137.56 -36.86
CA ASP A 428 -42.89 138.75 -37.42
C ASP A 428 -43.67 139.32 -38.62
N LEU A 429 -44.37 138.46 -39.37
CA LEU A 429 -45.29 138.87 -40.43
C LEU A 429 -46.57 139.54 -39.87
N VAL A 430 -47.08 139.06 -38.72
CA VAL A 430 -48.19 139.71 -38.02
C VAL A 430 -47.78 141.10 -37.52
N GLU A 431 -46.56 141.25 -37.01
CA GLU A 431 -46.04 142.54 -36.52
C GLU A 431 -45.80 143.57 -37.65
N VAL A 432 -45.38 143.11 -38.83
CA VAL A 432 -45.24 143.96 -40.04
C VAL A 432 -46.61 144.39 -40.57
N VAL A 433 -47.60 143.49 -40.57
CA VAL A 433 -49.00 143.81 -40.95
C VAL A 433 -49.62 144.81 -39.95
N GLU A 434 -49.35 144.66 -38.65
CA GLU A 434 -49.81 145.61 -37.62
C GLU A 434 -49.20 147.01 -37.75
N ARG A 435 -47.92 147.11 -38.13
CA ARG A 435 -47.25 148.41 -38.35
C ARG A 435 -47.74 149.12 -39.62
N VAL A 436 -48.11 148.38 -40.67
CA VAL A 436 -48.69 148.95 -41.90
C VAL A 436 -50.13 149.43 -41.67
N ILE A 437 -50.94 148.72 -40.87
CA ILE A 437 -52.29 149.16 -40.47
C ILE A 437 -52.27 150.43 -39.61
N LYS A 438 -51.20 150.65 -38.81
CA LYS A 438 -51.02 151.89 -38.05
C LYS A 438 -50.53 153.07 -38.92
N ALA A 439 -49.78 152.82 -39.98
CA ALA A 439 -49.32 153.85 -40.90
C ALA A 439 -50.41 154.31 -41.90
N SER A 440 -51.43 153.48 -42.18
CA SER A 440 -52.58 153.85 -43.04
C SER A 440 -53.72 154.57 -42.29
N LYS A 441 -53.52 154.98 -41.04
CA LYS A 441 -54.48 155.73 -40.20
C LYS A 441 -53.98 157.14 -39.84
N LEU A 442 -53.04 157.69 -40.60
CA LEU A 442 -52.53 159.07 -40.50
C LEU A 442 -52.61 159.73 -41.89
N GLU A 443 -53.83 160.03 -42.32
CA GLU A 443 -54.23 161.36 -42.79
C GLU A 443 -55.31 161.88 -41.84
#